data_AF-A0A5D0V811-F1
#
_entry.id   AF-A0A5D0V811-F1
#
_cell.length_a   1.000
_cell.length_b   1.000
_cell.length_c   1.000
_cell.angle_alpha   90.00
_cell.angle_beta   90.00
_cell.angle_gamma   90.00
#
_symmetry.space_group_name_H-M   'P 1'
#
loop_
_entity.id
_entity.type
_entity.pdbx_description
1 polymer ?
#
loop_
_entity_poly.entity_id
_entity_poly.type
_entity_poly.pdbx_seq_one_letter_code
_entity_poly.pdbx_strand_id
1 'polypeptide(L)'
;MKAPLLGLIFLLELALLVAAGWWGFTRDAGWPVRLLAGLGAPLLIAVVWGLFCSPKASVPLPAAAKLTVQAACFATGGLLLAWAGRPALGVLLVALWAVDKALLTFLGDPI
;
A
#
# COMPACT_ATOMS: atom_id res chain seq x y z
N MET A 1 -23.51 -4.44 -3.63
CA MET A 1 -22.59 -4.11 -4.74
C MET A 1 -21.18 -3.86 -4.18
N LYS A 2 -20.45 -4.91 -3.79
CA LYS A 2 -19.13 -4.81 -3.11
C LYS A 2 -17.94 -5.19 -4.01
N ALA A 3 -18.21 -6.02 -5.03
CA ALA A 3 -17.22 -6.45 -6.02
C ALA A 3 -16.34 -5.32 -6.62
N PRO A 4 -16.87 -4.13 -7.01
CA PRO A 4 -16.02 -3.09 -7.56
C PRO A 4 -15.02 -2.51 -6.54
N LEU A 5 -15.41 -2.41 -5.26
CA LEU A 5 -14.52 -1.92 -4.19
C LEU A 5 -13.43 -2.94 -3.88
N LEU A 6 -13.79 -4.23 -3.85
CA LEU A 6 -12.81 -5.32 -3.71
C LEU A 6 -11.82 -5.37 -4.89
N GLY A 7 -12.29 -5.09 -6.11
CA GLY A 7 -11.43 -4.94 -7.27
C GLY A 7 -10.51 -3.71 -7.16
N LEU A 8 -11.07 -2.58 -6.71
CA LEU A 8 -10.31 -1.33 -6.55
C LEU A 8 -9.20 -1.48 -5.50
N ILE A 9 -9.50 -2.02 -4.31
CA ILE A 9 -8.49 -2.20 -3.27
C ILE A 9 -7.35 -3.11 -3.71
N PHE A 10 -7.65 -4.16 -4.50
CA PHE A 10 -6.61 -5.02 -5.07
C PHE A 10 -5.71 -4.27 -6.06
N LEU A 11 -6.29 -3.45 -6.94
CA LEU A 11 -5.52 -2.60 -7.85
C LEU A 11 -4.67 -1.57 -7.09
N LEU A 12 -5.19 -1.02 -6.00
CA LEU A 12 -4.46 -0.10 -5.13
C LEU A 12 -3.29 -0.80 -4.42
N GLU A 13 -3.45 -2.06 -3.99
CA GLU A 13 -2.37 -2.87 -3.42
C GLU A 13 -1.24 -3.10 -4.45
N LEU A 14 -1.59 -3.45 -5.69
CA LEU A 14 -0.61 -3.55 -6.78
C LEU A 14 0.07 -2.20 -7.05
N ALA A 15 -0.69 -1.11 -7.10
CA ALA A 15 -0.16 0.23 -7.30
C ALA A 15 0.80 0.65 -6.19
N LEU A 16 0.52 0.27 -4.94
CA LEU A 16 1.40 0.48 -3.79
C LEU A 16 2.75 -0.24 -3.98
N LEU A 17 2.75 -1.50 -4.41
CA LEU A 17 3.99 -2.25 -4.65
C LEU A 17 4.79 -1.64 -5.81
N VAL A 18 4.10 -1.26 -6.90
CA VAL A 18 4.72 -0.57 -8.04
C VAL A 18 5.31 0.77 -7.61
N ALA A 19 4.60 1.54 -6.79
CA ALA A 19 5.08 2.81 -6.24
C ALA A 19 6.39 2.64 -5.45
N ALA A 20 6.46 1.63 -4.59
CA ALA A 20 7.64 1.34 -3.80
C ALA A 20 8.84 0.92 -4.67
N GLY A 21 8.61 0.05 -5.65
CA GLY A 21 9.66 -0.35 -6.60
C GLY A 21 10.12 0.81 -7.47
N TRP A 22 9.19 1.60 -7.99
CA TRP A 22 9.47 2.77 -8.83
C TRP A 22 10.38 3.76 -8.10
N TRP A 23 10.04 4.11 -6.87
CA TRP A 23 10.88 4.97 -6.04
C TRP A 23 12.30 4.39 -5.87
N GLY A 24 12.42 3.11 -5.54
CA GLY A 24 13.71 2.49 -5.30
C GLY A 24 14.60 2.48 -6.54
N PHE A 25 14.02 2.25 -7.72
CA PHE A 25 14.73 2.30 -9.00
C PHE A 25 14.98 3.72 -9.52
N THR A 26 14.20 4.72 -9.13
CA THR A 26 14.40 6.11 -9.58
C THR A 26 15.30 6.94 -8.67
N ARG A 27 15.79 6.36 -7.57
CA ARG A 27 16.77 7.02 -6.71
C ARG A 27 18.08 7.34 -7.41
N ASP A 28 18.60 8.52 -7.10
CA ASP A 28 19.94 8.95 -7.46
C ASP A 28 20.97 8.28 -6.53
N ALA A 29 21.28 7.02 -6.82
CA ALA A 29 22.21 6.20 -6.06
C ALA A 29 22.89 5.17 -6.97
N GLY A 30 23.98 4.58 -6.50
CA GLY A 30 24.66 3.48 -7.20
C GLY A 30 23.76 2.28 -7.45
N TRP A 31 24.09 1.49 -8.47
CA TRP A 31 23.29 0.34 -8.91
C TRP A 31 22.89 -0.64 -7.77
N PRO A 32 23.80 -1.03 -6.85
CA PRO A 32 23.43 -1.95 -5.76
C PRO A 32 22.34 -1.37 -4.85
N VAL A 33 22.40 -0.07 -4.55
CA VAL A 33 21.43 0.61 -3.68
C VAL A 33 20.07 0.70 -4.36
N ARG A 34 20.04 0.98 -5.67
CA ARG A 34 18.79 0.99 -6.46
C ARG A 34 18.14 -0.38 -6.51
N LEU A 35 18.93 -1.45 -6.65
CA LEU A 35 18.42 -2.82 -6.63
C LEU A 35 17.83 -3.19 -5.27
N LEU A 36 18.57 -2.90 -4.19
CA LEU A 36 18.13 -3.15 -2.83
C LEU A 36 16.87 -2.34 -2.47
N ALA A 37 16.80 -1.07 -2.85
CA ALA A 37 15.63 -0.25 -2.59
C ALA A 37 14.44 -0.66 -3.47
N GLY A 38 14.67 -0.88 -4.76
CA GLY A 38 13.64 -1.19 -5.76
C GLY A 38 12.99 -2.55 -5.58
N LEU A 39 13.69 -3.52 -4.99
CA LEU A 39 13.13 -4.83 -4.65
C LEU A 39 12.83 -4.96 -3.16
N GLY A 40 13.68 -4.43 -2.29
CA GLY A 40 13.53 -4.52 -0.84
C GLY A 40 12.31 -3.75 -0.33
N ALA A 41 12.05 -2.54 -0.84
CA ALA A 41 10.88 -1.77 -0.41
C ALA A 41 9.54 -2.47 -0.73
N PRO A 42 9.25 -2.89 -1.99
CA PRO A 42 8.01 -3.63 -2.25
C PRO A 42 7.97 -4.97 -1.52
N LEU A 43 9.09 -5.68 -1.37
CA LEU A 43 9.12 -6.93 -0.63
C LEU A 43 8.77 -6.73 0.85
N LEU A 44 9.33 -5.72 1.51
CA LEU A 44 9.02 -5.39 2.90
C LEU A 44 7.54 -5.04 3.07
N ILE A 45 6.97 -4.25 2.16
CA ILE A 45 5.54 -3.91 2.19
C ILE A 45 4.70 -5.18 2.03
N ALA A 46 5.03 -6.05 1.06
CA ALA A 46 4.32 -7.29 0.82
C ALA A 46 4.37 -8.24 2.04
N VAL A 47 5.52 -8.33 2.72
CA VAL A 47 5.68 -9.12 3.94
C VAL A 47 4.83 -8.56 5.09
N VAL A 48 4.90 -7.24 5.35
CA VAL A 48 4.09 -6.59 6.38
C VAL A 48 2.59 -6.79 6.09
N TRP A 49 2.18 -6.60 4.84
CA TRP A 49 0.81 -6.81 4.42
C TRP A 49 0.37 -8.28 4.59
N GLY A 50 1.20 -9.22 4.15
CA GLY A 50 0.95 -10.65 4.26
C GLY A 50 0.83 -11.13 5.72
N LEU A 51 1.63 -10.56 6.62
CA LEU A 51 1.64 -10.93 8.04
C LEU A 51 0.41 -10.42 8.80
N PHE A 52 -0.07 -9.21 8.49
CA PHE A 52 -1.03 -8.49 9.33
C PHE A 52 -2.37 -8.20 8.64
N CYS A 53 -2.36 -7.93 7.34
CA CYS A 53 -3.53 -7.46 6.59
C CYS A 53 -4.21 -8.55 5.75
N SER A 54 -3.50 -9.63 5.42
CA SER A 54 -4.03 -10.73 4.61
C SER A 54 -5.23 -11.44 5.28
N PRO A 55 -6.19 -11.97 4.50
CA PRO A 55 -7.22 -12.89 5.02
C PRO A 55 -6.62 -14.13 5.70
N LYS A 56 -5.41 -14.52 5.29
CA LYS A 56 -4.61 -15.60 5.88
C LYS A 56 -3.45 -15.05 6.72
N ALA A 57 -3.60 -13.85 7.29
CA ALA A 57 -2.59 -13.21 8.13
C ALA A 57 -2.10 -14.17 9.21
N SER A 58 -0.78 -14.36 9.29
CA SER A 58 -0.16 -15.22 10.30
C SER A 58 -0.34 -14.65 11.71
N VAL A 59 -0.46 -13.31 11.82
CA VAL A 59 -0.71 -12.62 13.08
C VAL A 59 -2.09 -11.98 13.02
N PRO A 60 -3.11 -12.57 13.69
CA PRO A 60 -4.45 -12.00 13.70
C PRO A 60 -4.45 -10.70 14.52
N LEU A 61 -4.75 -9.59 13.85
CA LEU A 61 -4.92 -8.30 14.48
C LEU A 61 -6.39 -7.91 14.60
N PRO A 62 -6.78 -7.16 15.65
CA PRO A 62 -8.07 -6.48 15.70
C PRO A 62 -8.28 -5.60 14.47
N ALA A 63 -9.53 -5.40 14.07
CA ALA A 63 -9.89 -4.66 12.86
C ALA A 63 -9.25 -3.25 12.84
N ALA A 64 -9.32 -2.50 13.95
CA ALA A 64 -8.70 -1.18 14.06
C ALA A 64 -7.18 -1.22 13.83
N ALA A 65 -6.48 -2.22 14.38
CA ALA A 65 -5.05 -2.38 14.17
C ALA A 65 -4.72 -2.73 12.71
N LYS A 66 -5.50 -3.61 12.06
CA LYS A 66 -5.35 -3.87 10.63
C LYS A 66 -5.51 -2.59 9.79
N LEU A 67 -6.50 -1.76 10.10
CA LEU A 67 -6.69 -0.49 9.42
C LEU A 67 -5.47 0.42 9.56
N THR A 68 -4.89 0.52 10.76
CA THR A 68 -3.68 1.32 10.97
C THR A 68 -2.48 0.81 10.18
N VAL A 69 -2.30 -0.51 10.06
CA VAL A 69 -1.22 -1.09 9.24
C VAL A 69 -1.46 -0.80 7.76
N GLN A 70 -2.69 -0.98 7.27
CA GLN A 70 -3.03 -0.65 5.88
C GLN A 70 -2.80 0.85 5.60
N ALA A 71 -3.22 1.73 6.51
CA ALA A 71 -3.00 3.17 6.41
C ALA A 71 -1.51 3.50 6.33
N ALA A 72 -0.70 2.89 7.20
CA ALA A 72 0.74 3.08 7.21
C ALA A 72 1.39 2.61 5.89
N CYS A 73 0.98 1.45 5.36
CA CYS A 73 1.45 0.96 4.07
C CYS A 73 1.11 1.93 2.93
N PHE A 74 -0.14 2.39 2.83
CA PHE A 74 -0.56 3.31 1.76
C PHE A 74 0.05 4.71 1.90
N ALA A 75 0.14 5.25 3.12
CA ALA A 75 0.82 6.51 3.40
C ALA A 75 2.31 6.41 3.01
N THR A 76 2.95 5.29 3.33
CA THR A 76 4.33 5.02 2.89
C THR A 76 4.42 5.03 1.37
N GLY A 77 3.56 4.30 0.65
CA GLY A 77 3.52 4.33 -0.81
C GLY A 77 3.35 5.73 -1.40
N GLY A 78 2.47 6.53 -0.80
CA GLY A 78 2.27 7.93 -1.16
C GLY A 78 3.52 8.80 -0.98
N LEU A 79 4.22 8.64 0.16
CA LEU A 79 5.48 9.31 0.43
C LEU A 79 6.60 8.88 -0.54
N LEU A 80 6.68 7.58 -0.85
CA LEU A 80 7.66 7.07 -1.83
C LEU A 80 7.41 7.66 -3.22
N LEU A 81 6.15 7.77 -3.66
CA LEU A 81 5.80 8.45 -4.91
C LEU A 81 6.14 9.94 -4.89
N ALA A 82 5.88 10.62 -3.77
CA ALA A 82 6.25 12.03 -3.60
C ALA A 82 7.77 12.23 -3.72
N TRP A 83 8.56 11.38 -3.07
CA TRP A 83 10.02 11.38 -3.17
C TRP A 83 10.53 10.98 -4.56
N ALA A 84 9.76 10.20 -5.32
CA ALA A 84 10.04 9.91 -6.72
C ALA A 84 9.58 11.03 -7.69
N GLY A 85 9.23 12.21 -7.17
CA GLY A 85 8.82 13.37 -7.97
C GLY A 85 7.38 13.33 -8.47
N ARG A 86 6.54 12.43 -7.94
CA ARG A 86 5.14 12.22 -8.36
C ARG A 86 4.16 12.41 -7.19
N PRO A 87 4.15 13.57 -6.51
CA PRO A 87 3.33 13.78 -5.32
C PRO A 87 1.83 13.68 -5.59
N ALA A 88 1.37 14.14 -6.76
CA ALA A 88 -0.04 14.06 -7.15
C ALA A 88 -0.54 12.60 -7.20
N LEU A 89 0.27 11.67 -7.74
CA LEU A 89 -0.07 10.24 -7.73
C LEU A 89 -0.02 9.65 -6.32
N GLY A 90 0.90 10.13 -5.48
CA GLY A 90 0.97 9.71 -4.07
C GLY A 90 -0.28 10.10 -3.29
N VAL A 91 -0.75 11.35 -3.44
CA VAL A 91 -2.00 11.83 -2.83
C VAL A 91 -3.19 11.04 -3.37
N LEU A 92 -3.26 10.82 -4.69
CA LEU A 92 -4.33 10.05 -5.32
C LEU A 92 -4.40 8.61 -4.78
N LEU A 93 -3.26 7.92 -4.66
CA LEU A 93 -3.19 6.56 -4.12
C LEU A 93 -3.77 6.50 -2.69
N VAL A 94 -3.36 7.40 -1.81
CA VAL A 94 -3.81 7.45 -0.42
C VAL A 94 -5.30 7.83 -0.34
N ALA A 95 -5.74 8.80 -1.14
CA ALA A 95 -7.13 9.25 -1.16
C ALA A 95 -8.08 8.14 -1.66
N LEU A 96 -7.73 7.46 -2.76
CA LEU A 96 -8.53 6.35 -3.28
C LEU A 96 -8.65 5.21 -2.27
N TRP A 97 -7.55 4.85 -1.61
CA TRP A 97 -7.57 3.85 -0.54
C TRP A 97 -8.47 4.28 0.63
N ALA A 98 -8.36 5.52 1.09
CA ALA A 98 -9.16 6.03 2.21
C ALA A 98 -10.66 6.04 1.88
N VAL A 99 -11.03 6.46 0.65
CA VAL A 99 -12.41 6.47 0.18
C VAL A 99 -12.97 5.04 0.07
N ASP A 100 -12.22 4.13 -0.54
CA ASP A 100 -12.62 2.72 -0.67
C ASP A 100 -12.87 2.08 0.70
N LYS A 101 -11.94 2.29 1.64
CA LYS A 101 -12.07 1.77 3.02
C LYS A 101 -13.19 2.42 3.81
N ALA A 102 -13.40 3.72 3.68
CA ALA A 102 -14.55 4.39 4.29
C ALA A 102 -15.85 3.76 3.76
N LEU A 103 -15.97 3.59 2.45
CA LEU A 103 -17.17 3.03 1.83
C LEU A 103 -17.43 1.58 2.25
N LEU A 104 -16.40 0.72 2.25
CA LEU A 104 -16.50 -0.66 2.75
C LEU A 104 -16.94 -0.72 4.23
N THR A 105 -16.43 0.18 5.06
CA THR A 105 -16.81 0.28 6.48
C THR A 105 -18.27 0.70 6.63
N PHE A 106 -18.74 1.66 5.84
CA PHE A 106 -20.17 2.06 5.82
C PHE A 106 -21.09 0.95 5.32
N LEU A 107 -20.60 0.05 4.46
CA LEU A 107 -21.34 -1.12 3.97
C LEU A 107 -21.33 -2.32 4.95
N GLY A 108 -20.75 -2.15 6.14
CA GLY A 108 -20.79 -3.14 7.21
C GLY A 108 -19.78 -4.28 7.10
N ASP A 109 -18.75 -4.16 6.25
CA ASP A 109 -17.63 -5.11 6.24
C ASP A 109 -16.50 -4.61 7.17
N PRO A 110 -16.25 -5.28 8.30
CA PRO A 110 -15.10 -4.99 9.12
C PRO A 110 -13.85 -5.63 8.49
N ILE A 111 -13.15 -4.82 7.70
CA ILE A 111 -11.68 -4.81 7.50
C ILE A 111 -11.00 -6.14 7.13
#